data_AF-A0A841L453-F1
#
_entry.id   AF-A0A841L453-F1
#
_cell.length_a   1.000
_cell.length_b   1.000
_cell.length_c   1.000
_cell.angle_alpha   90.00
_cell.angle_beta   90.00
_cell.angle_gamma   90.00
#
_symmetry.space_group_name_H-M   'P 1'
#
loop_
_entity.id
_entity.type
_entity.pdbx_description
1 polymer ?
#
loop_
_entity_poly.entity_id
_entity_poly.type
_entity_poly.pdbx_seq_one_letter_code
_entity_poly.pdbx_strand_id
1 'polypeptide(L)' 'MNKKYVIRTDASISQPMTREEAIKKVKEYDQQGVSAYIVSEEEGKRIKDSDFRTPKWS' A
#
# COMPACT_ATOMS: atom_id res chain seq x y z
N MET A 1 -20.00 1.88 -4.79
CA MET A 1 -19.25 1.34 -3.64
C MET A 1 -17.89 2.03 -3.58
N ASN A 2 -17.61 2.75 -2.49
CA ASN A 2 -16.35 3.48 -2.30
C ASN A 2 -15.24 2.51 -1.87
N LYS A 3 -14.53 1.93 -2.84
CA LYS A 3 -13.35 1.10 -2.57
C LYS A 3 -12.22 1.98 -2.02
N LYS A 4 -11.72 1.63 -0.84
CA LYS A 4 -10.56 2.28 -0.21
C LYS A 4 -9.31 1.42 -0.36
N TYR A 5 -8.18 2.10 -0.36
CA TYR A 5 -6.85 1.52 -0.54
C TYR A 5 -5.93 1.97 0.58
N VAL A 6 -4.91 1.18 0.88
CA VAL A 6 -3.84 1.56 1.81
C VAL A 6 -2.50 1.37 1.12
N ILE A 7 -1.49 2.08 1.62
CA ILE A 7 -0.11 1.90 1.20
C ILE A 7 0.62 1.05 2.23
N ARG A 8 1.20 -0.07 1.78
CA ARG A 8 2.15 -0.89 2.55
C ARG A 8 3.55 -0.49 2.13
N THR A 9 4.36 0.00 3.06
CA THR A 9 5.83 0.11 2.91
C THR A 9 6.47 -1.05 3.65
N ASP A 10 7.79 -1.10 3.86
CA ASP A 10 8.38 -2.11 4.75
C ASP A 10 8.09 -1.81 6.23
N ALA A 11 8.03 -0.54 6.60
CA ALA A 11 7.91 -0.09 7.98
C ALA A 11 6.46 -0.03 8.50
N SER A 12 5.47 0.25 7.63
CA SER A 12 4.10 0.47 8.10
C SER A 12 3.03 0.26 7.03
N ILE A 13 1.77 0.38 7.45
CA ILE A 13 0.59 0.45 6.60
C ILE A 13 -0.11 1.78 6.86
N SER A 14 -0.46 2.52 5.81
CA SER A 14 -1.13 3.81 5.92
C SER A 14 -2.61 3.68 6.30
N GLN A 15 -3.22 4.82 6.61
CA GLN A 15 -4.69 4.92 6.70
C GLN A 15 -5.36 4.66 5.34
N PRO A 16 -6.61 4.17 5.31
CA PRO A 16 -7.38 3.99 4.09
C PRO A 16 -7.65 5.31 3.35
N MET A 17 -7.43 5.32 2.04
CA MET A 17 -7.58 6.49 1.17
C MET A 17 -8.21 6.11 -0.17
N THR A 18 -8.53 7.10 -0.99
CA THR A 18 -9.02 6.90 -2.35
C THR A 18 -7.91 6.35 -3.27
N ARG A 19 -8.30 5.84 -4.44
CA ARG A 19 -7.33 5.36 -5.44
C ARG A 19 -6.38 6.44 -5.89
N GLU A 20 -6.88 7.66 -6.11
CA GLU A 20 -6.08 8.79 -6.58
C GLU A 20 -5.04 9.21 -5.54
N GLU A 21 -5.43 9.30 -4.28
CA GLU A 21 -4.51 9.57 -3.17
C GLU A 21 -3.44 8.48 -3.04
N ALA A 22 -3.83 7.20 -3.17
CA ALA A 22 -2.89 6.08 -3.11
C ALA A 22 -1.84 6.14 -4.23
N ILE A 23 -2.26 6.46 -5.46
CA ILE A 23 -1.34 6.62 -6.60
C ILE A 23 -0.38 7.78 -6.36
N LYS A 24 -0.88 8.93 -5.89
CA LYS A 24 -0.04 10.08 -5.58
C LYS A 24 1.01 9.72 -4.53
N LYS A 25 0.58 9.06 -3.46
CA LYS A 25 1.44 8.72 -2.33
C LYS A 25 2.50 7.68 -2.67
N VAL A 26 2.19 6.68 -3.49
CA VAL A 26 3.21 5.73 -3.98
C VAL A 26 4.28 6.43 -4.81
N LYS A 27 3.91 7.40 -5.66
CA LYS A 27 4.88 8.18 -6.42
C LYS A 27 5.79 9.02 -5.51
N GLU A 28 5.22 9.62 -4.46
CA GLU A 28 6.00 10.36 -3.47
C GLU A 28 6.99 9.45 -2.72
N TYR A 29 6.60 8.21 -2.41
CA TYR A 29 7.49 7.22 -1.80
C TYR A 29 8.59 6.76 -2.75
N ASP A 30 8.26 6.49 -4.01
CA ASP A 30 9.23 6.12 -5.05
C ASP A 30 10.31 7.20 -5.23
N GLN A 31 9.90 8.48 -5.26
CA GLN A 31 10.83 9.62 -5.29
C GLN A 31 11.76 9.69 -4.06
N GLN A 32 11.36 9.11 -2.94
CA GLN A 32 12.15 9.03 -1.70
C GLN A 32 12.96 7.72 -1.62
N GLY A 33 12.92 6.87 -2.65
CA GLY A 33 13.57 5.55 -2.65
C GLY A 33 12.87 4.52 -1.76
N VAL A 34 11.62 4.77 -1.36
CA VAL A 34 10.84 3.89 -0.48
C VAL A 34 10.00 2.94 -1.33
N SER A 35 10.23 1.64 -1.16
CA SER A 35 9.36 0.62 -1.75
C SER A 35 7.98 0.65 -1.12
N ALA A 36 6.95 0.92 -1.93
CA ALA A 36 5.59 1.10 -1.47
C ALA A 36 4.58 0.40 -2.40
N TYR A 37 3.59 -0.27 -1.82
CA TYR A 37 2.59 -1.06 -2.53
C TYR A 37 1.19 -0.53 -2.23
N ILE A 38 0.39 -0.33 -3.28
CA ILE A 38 -1.04 -0.07 -3.14
C ILE A 38 -1.74 -1.42 -2.94
N VAL A 39 -2.47 -1.56 -1.84
CA VAL A 39 -3.30 -2.74 -1.57
C VAL A 39 -4.72 -2.33 -1.18
N SER A 40 -5.68 -3.24 -1.30
CA SER A 40 -7.05 -2.98 -0.84
C SER A 40 -7.09 -2.83 0.68
N GLU A 41 -8.11 -2.15 1.22
CA GLU A 41 -8.28 -2.06 2.67
C GLU A 41 -8.38 -3.44 3.34
N GLU A 42 -9.07 -4.38 2.71
CA GLU A 42 -9.22 -5.76 3.20
C GLU A 42 -7.86 -6.47 3.28
N GLU A 43 -7.05 -6.34 2.23
CA GLU A 43 -5.71 -6.90 2.19
C GLU A 43 -4.79 -6.23 3.23
N GLY A 44 -4.92 -4.92 3.40
CA GLY A 44 -4.22 -4.18 4.45
C GLY A 44 -4.53 -4.68 5.87
N LYS A 45 -5.76 -5.13 6.12
CA LYS A 45 -6.13 -5.78 7.39
C LYS A 45 -5.52 -7.17 7.50
N ARG A 46 -5.61 -7.99 6.44
CA ARG A 46 -5.01 -9.34 6.40
C ARG A 46 -3.50 -9.32 6.67
N ILE A 47 -2.78 -8.34 6.13
CA ILE A 47 -1.32 -8.21 6.31
C ILE A 47 -0.93 -7.81 7.74
N LYS A 48 -1.80 -7.18 8.53
CA LYS A 48 -1.47 -6.91 9.95
C LYS A 48 -1.31 -8.20 10.76
N ASP A 49 -2.04 -9.24 10.36
CA ASP A 49 -2.10 -10.52 11.06
C ASP A 49 -1.34 -11.64 10.31
N SER A 50 -0.64 -11.32 9.21
CA SER A 50 -0.01 -12.30 8.31
C SER A 50 1.11 -11.69 7.45
N ASP A 51 2.01 -12.53 6.93
CA ASP A 51 3.10 -12.07 6.07
C ASP A 51 2.60 -11.45 4.76
N PHE A 52 3.22 -10.32 4.39
CA PHE A 52 3.03 -9.70 3.09
C PHE A 52 3.83 -10.48 2.05
N ARG A 53 3.14 -11.05 1.06
CA ARG A 53 3.79 -11.74 -0.07
C ARG A 53 4.24 -10.71 -1.09
N THR A 54 5.40 -10.11 -0.85
CA THR A 54 5.98 -9.08 -1.71
C THR A 54 6.10 -9.58 -3.16
N PRO A 55 5.44 -8.92 -4.12
CA PRO A 55 5.54 -9.30 -5.53
C PRO A 55 6.98 -9.19 -6.03
N LYS A 56 7.46 -10.21 -6.75
CA LYS A 56 8.75 -10.17 -7.45
C LYS A 56 8.49 -9.86 -8.92
N TRP A 57 9.16 -8.83 -9.43
CA TRP A 57 9.13 -8.43 -10.82
C TRP A 57 10.49 -8.82 -11.40
N SER A 58 10.55 -9.98 -12.05
CA SER A 58 11.72 -10.52 -12.75
C SER A 58 11.55 -10.37 -14.25
#